data_AF-A0A519DKZ2-F1
#
_entry.id   AF-A0A519DKZ2-F1
#
_cell.length_a   1.000
_cell.length_b   1.000
_cell.length_c   1.000
_cell.angle_alpha   90.00
_cell.angle_beta   90.00
_cell.angle_gamma   90.00
#
_symmetry.space_group_name_H-M   'P 1'
#
loop_
_entity.id
_entity.type
_entity.pdbx_description
1 polymer ?
#
loop_
_entity_poly.entity_id
_entity_poly.type
_entity_poly.pdbx_seq_one_letter_code
_entity_poly.pdbx_strand_id
1 'polypeptide(L)'
;MSGEEAYTQLKVQQYLDDVSRLDISPDQTQWYNVDVASILSGTKILGHEVDESSGSSLLFLERSVMLCCPESGRMHHFPKHLLHCFVDDNRSKCDAPDGVLLRAELFSISPDGEQLAWERCCRSEMEVPEVQGAVARWLSWLNA
;
A
#
# COMPACT_ATOMS: atom_id res chain seq x y z
N MET A 1 19.82 12.11 18.82
CA MET A 1 18.71 11.56 18.03
C MET A 1 17.42 11.95 18.74
N SER A 2 16.55 12.69 18.06
CA SER A 2 15.22 13.01 18.61
C SER A 2 14.35 11.76 18.63
N GLY A 3 13.33 11.72 19.50
CA GLY A 3 12.40 10.57 19.54
C GLY A 3 11.66 10.35 18.22
N GLU A 4 11.47 11.40 17.43
CA GLU A 4 10.83 11.37 16.12
C GLU A 4 11.71 10.76 15.03
N GLU A 5 13.02 11.04 15.05
CA GLU A 5 14.00 10.41 14.16
C GLU A 5 14.06 8.89 14.41
N ALA A 6 14.08 8.48 15.68
CA ALA A 6 14.10 7.06 16.04
C ALA A 6 12.82 6.33 15.60
N TYR A 7 11.66 6.97 15.76
CA TYR A 7 10.39 6.42 15.26
C TYR A 7 10.37 6.25 13.74
N THR A 8 10.85 7.27 13.02
CA THR A 8 10.93 7.25 11.56
C THR A 8 11.84 6.13 11.06
N GLN A 9 13.03 6.00 11.66
CA GLN A 9 13.95 4.90 11.32
C GLN A 9 13.36 3.52 11.61
N LEU A 10 12.64 3.36 12.72
CA LEU A 10 11.96 2.10 13.04
C LEU A 10 10.94 1.73 11.97
N LYS A 11 10.16 2.69 11.48
CA LYS A 11 9.16 2.45 10.42
C LYS A 11 9.78 2.05 9.10
N VAL A 12 10.86 2.71 8.71
CA VAL A 12 11.65 2.33 7.52
C VAL A 12 12.20 0.91 7.68
N GLN A 13 12.76 0.57 8.84
CA GLN A 13 13.30 -0.78 9.06
C GLN A 13 12.20 -1.84 9.03
N GLN A 14 11.05 -1.61 9.67
CA GLN A 14 9.89 -2.52 9.60
C GLN A 14 9.46 -2.77 8.16
N TYR A 15 9.40 -1.71 7.35
CA TYR A 15 9.08 -1.82 5.94
C TYR A 15 10.11 -2.66 5.16
N LEU A 16 11.40 -2.38 5.33
CA LEU A 16 12.48 -3.12 4.67
C LEU A 16 12.52 -4.60 5.09
N ASP A 17 12.24 -4.89 6.36
CA ASP A 17 12.13 -6.26 6.87
C ASP A 17 10.96 -7.02 6.23
N ASP A 18 9.81 -6.36 6.04
CA ASP A 18 8.62 -6.97 5.44
C ASP A 18 8.81 -7.24 3.95
N VAL A 19 9.38 -6.30 3.18
CA VAL A 19 9.66 -6.55 1.75
C VAL A 19 10.77 -7.58 1.54
N SER A 20 11.70 -7.72 2.48
CA SER A 20 12.77 -8.74 2.42
C SER A 20 12.26 -10.17 2.64
N ARG A 21 11.02 -10.34 3.14
CA ARG A 21 10.38 -11.65 3.32
C ARG A 21 9.58 -12.10 2.09
N LEU A 22 9.42 -11.23 1.10
CA LEU A 22 8.70 -11.53 -0.13
C LEU A 22 9.47 -12.55 -0.98
N ASP A 23 8.73 -13.42 -1.64
CA ASP A 23 9.30 -14.34 -2.63
C ASP A 23 9.44 -13.65 -4.00
N ILE A 24 10.33 -12.65 -4.05
CA ILE A 24 10.62 -11.85 -5.26
C ILE A 24 12.04 -12.12 -5.76
N SER A 25 12.34 -11.70 -6.99
CA SER A 25 13.65 -11.97 -7.59
C SER A 25 14.78 -11.26 -6.82
N PRO A 26 16.03 -11.78 -6.87
CA PRO A 26 17.16 -11.12 -6.22
C PRO A 26 17.38 -9.67 -6.69
N ASP A 27 17.12 -9.39 -7.97
CA ASP A 27 17.24 -8.04 -8.53
C ASP A 27 16.18 -7.09 -7.95
N GLN A 28 14.96 -7.58 -7.74
CA GLN A 28 13.87 -6.82 -7.11
C GLN A 28 14.14 -6.59 -5.62
N THR A 29 14.67 -7.60 -4.93
CA THR A 29 15.13 -7.46 -3.53
C THR A 29 16.25 -6.44 -3.41
N GLN A 30 17.21 -6.44 -4.35
CA GLN A 30 18.27 -5.43 -4.39
C GLN A 30 17.69 -4.03 -4.63
N TRP A 31 16.75 -3.89 -5.57
CA TRP A 31 16.09 -2.63 -5.86
C TRP A 31 15.40 -2.03 -4.62
N TYR A 32 14.71 -2.85 -3.83
CA TYR A 32 14.15 -2.40 -2.55
C TYR A 32 15.22 -1.97 -1.54
N ASN A 33 16.23 -2.81 -1.33
CA ASN A 33 17.23 -2.62 -0.28
C ASN A 33 18.27 -1.53 -0.61
N VAL A 34 18.41 -1.15 -1.87
CA VAL A 34 19.37 -0.14 -2.32
C VAL A 34 18.65 1.11 -2.79
N ASP A 35 17.87 1.01 -3.87
CA ASP A 35 17.28 2.18 -4.54
C ASP A 35 16.14 2.78 -3.72
N VAL A 36 15.15 1.95 -3.34
CA VAL A 36 14.00 2.41 -2.55
C VAL A 36 14.45 2.87 -1.18
N ALA A 37 15.31 2.10 -0.48
CA ALA A 37 15.86 2.48 0.81
C ALA A 37 16.59 3.84 0.78
N SER A 38 17.34 4.13 -0.28
CA SER A 38 18.03 5.40 -0.44
C SER A 38 17.06 6.58 -0.60
N ILE A 39 15.97 6.39 -1.34
CA ILE A 39 14.93 7.41 -1.54
C ILE A 39 14.13 7.66 -0.26
N LEU A 40 13.91 6.61 0.55
CA LEU A 40 13.23 6.72 1.83
C LEU A 40 14.09 7.34 2.93
N SER A 41 15.39 7.53 2.70
CA SER A 41 16.29 8.20 3.64
C SER A 41 15.79 9.61 3.96
N GLY A 42 15.41 9.84 5.22
CA GLY A 42 14.86 11.11 5.68
C GLY A 42 13.36 11.31 5.43
N THR A 43 12.66 10.30 4.88
CA THR A 43 11.21 10.34 4.70
C THR A 43 10.49 9.74 5.90
N LYS A 44 9.45 10.45 6.39
CA LYS A 44 8.61 9.98 7.50
C LYS A 44 7.51 9.05 6.98
N ILE A 45 7.72 7.74 7.10
CA ILE A 45 6.72 6.72 6.81
C ILE A 45 5.77 6.60 8.01
N LEU A 46 4.48 6.79 7.77
CA LEU A 46 3.42 6.62 8.77
C LEU A 46 2.94 5.16 8.85
N GLY A 47 2.97 4.46 7.72
CA GLY A 47 2.66 3.05 7.60
C GLY A 47 2.97 2.54 6.20
N HIS A 48 2.87 1.24 6.02
CA HIS A 48 3.09 0.59 4.74
C HIS A 48 2.16 -0.61 4.59
N GLU A 49 1.90 -0.98 3.35
CA GLU A 49 1.28 -2.24 2.98
C GLU A 49 2.11 -2.89 1.87
N VAL A 50 2.09 -4.22 1.86
CA VAL A 50 2.78 -5.05 0.87
C VAL A 50 1.76 -5.95 0.20
N ASP A 51 1.92 -6.18 -1.09
CA ASP A 51 1.21 -7.20 -1.83
C ASP A 51 2.18 -8.35 -2.08
N GLU A 52 1.95 -9.47 -1.40
CA GLU A 52 2.79 -10.66 -1.48
C GLU A 52 2.77 -11.31 -2.88
N SER A 53 1.73 -11.05 -3.67
CA SER A 53 1.56 -11.67 -4.99
C SER A 53 2.37 -10.98 -6.10
N SER A 54 2.37 -9.63 -6.11
CA SER A 54 3.14 -8.84 -7.09
C SER A 54 4.50 -8.36 -6.56
N GLY A 55 4.69 -8.45 -5.24
CA GLY A 55 5.80 -7.83 -4.53
C GLY A 55 5.70 -6.30 -4.43
N SER A 56 4.62 -5.69 -4.93
CA SER A 56 4.42 -4.24 -4.85
C SER A 56 4.18 -3.80 -3.41
N SER A 57 4.53 -2.55 -3.10
CA SER A 57 4.28 -1.98 -1.80
C SER A 57 3.71 -0.56 -1.89
N LEU A 58 2.88 -0.21 -0.90
CA LEU A 58 2.29 1.12 -0.76
C LEU A 58 2.73 1.75 0.55
N LEU A 59 3.44 2.86 0.47
CA LEU A 59 3.93 3.62 1.61
C LEU A 59 3.01 4.80 1.88
N PHE A 60 2.55 4.93 3.13
CA PHE A 60 1.73 6.05 3.58
C PHE A 60 2.63 7.13 4.18
N LEU A 61 2.64 8.30 3.55
CA LEU A 61 3.38 9.49 3.99
C LEU A 61 2.40 10.53 4.55
N GLU A 62 2.89 11.65 5.07
CA GLU A 62 2.02 12.67 5.68
C GLU A 62 0.96 13.23 4.71
N ARG A 63 1.33 13.43 3.43
CA ARG A 63 0.51 14.13 2.44
C ARG A 63 0.35 13.37 1.12
N SER A 64 0.75 12.11 1.08
CA SER A 64 0.77 11.31 -0.14
C SER A 64 0.97 9.83 0.16
N VAL A 65 0.77 9.01 -0.85
CA VAL A 65 1.29 7.64 -0.88
C VAL A 65 2.39 7.52 -1.92
N MET A 66 3.30 6.58 -1.70
CA MET A 66 4.28 6.15 -2.69
C MET A 66 4.07 4.67 -2.99
N LEU A 67 3.75 4.36 -4.25
CA LEU A 67 3.63 3.00 -4.77
C LEU A 67 5.00 2.57 -5.33
N CYS A 68 5.53 1.46 -4.85
CA CYS A 68 6.73 0.83 -5.36
C CYS A 68 6.35 -0.44 -6.12
N CYS A 69 6.69 -0.51 -7.41
CA CYS A 69 6.36 -1.65 -8.28
C CYS A 69 7.66 -2.33 -8.74
N PRO A 70 8.13 -3.39 -8.05
CA PRO A 70 9.44 -3.98 -8.31
C PRO A 70 9.56 -4.63 -9.69
N GLU A 71 8.47 -5.19 -10.23
CA GLU A 71 8.44 -5.76 -11.59
C GLU A 71 8.80 -4.74 -12.67
N SER A 72 8.32 -3.50 -12.51
CA SER A 72 8.60 -2.40 -13.45
C SER A 72 9.79 -1.53 -13.05
N GLY A 73 10.32 -1.70 -11.84
CA GLY A 73 11.33 -0.83 -11.23
C GLY A 73 10.86 0.61 -10.99
N ARG A 74 9.54 0.85 -10.95
CA ARG A 74 8.96 2.20 -10.85
C ARG A 74 8.52 2.53 -9.43
N MET A 75 8.63 3.82 -9.11
CA MET A 75 8.08 4.43 -7.90
C MET A 75 7.15 5.57 -8.31
N HIS A 76 5.87 5.47 -7.94
CA HIS A 76 4.86 6.45 -8.25
C HIS A 76 4.39 7.16 -6.99
N HIS A 77 4.33 8.48 -7.03
CA HIS A 77 3.91 9.29 -5.89
C HIS A 77 2.54 9.92 -6.16
N PHE A 78 1.57 9.66 -5.27
CA PHE A 78 0.21 10.14 -5.40
C PHE A 78 -0.18 11.07 -4.24
N PRO A 79 -0.48 12.35 -4.50
CA PRO A 79 -0.91 13.29 -3.47
C PRO A 79 -2.22 12.85 -2.78
N LYS A 80 -2.26 12.98 -1.45
CA LYS A 80 -3.40 12.57 -0.60
C LYS A 80 -4.73 13.16 -1.04
N HIS A 81 -4.75 14.42 -1.46
CA HIS A 81 -5.96 15.12 -1.90
C HIS A 81 -6.52 14.65 -3.25
N LEU A 82 -5.80 13.79 -3.98
CA LEU A 82 -6.23 13.19 -5.24
C LEU A 82 -6.63 11.71 -5.06
N LEU A 83 -6.47 11.16 -3.86
CA LEU A 83 -6.81 9.77 -3.58
C LEU A 83 -8.31 9.65 -3.29
N HIS A 84 -8.89 8.63 -3.90
CA HIS A 84 -10.25 8.18 -3.66
C HIS A 84 -10.21 6.83 -2.96
N CYS A 85 -11.14 6.61 -2.03
CA CYS A 85 -11.31 5.32 -1.37
C CYS A 85 -12.69 4.78 -1.74
N PHE A 86 -12.73 3.61 -2.36
CA PHE A 86 -13.95 2.90 -2.73
C PHE A 86 -14.12 1.65 -1.87
N VAL A 87 -15.37 1.34 -1.51
CA VAL A 87 -15.73 0.13 -0.75
C VAL A 87 -17.00 -0.44 -1.35
N ASP A 88 -16.89 -1.63 -1.94
CA ASP A 88 -17.99 -2.38 -2.52
C ASP A 88 -18.33 -3.57 -1.62
N ASP A 89 -19.50 -3.52 -0.96
CA ASP A 89 -20.07 -4.64 -0.22
C ASP A 89 -21.04 -5.42 -1.11
N ASN A 90 -20.65 -6.65 -1.43
CA ASN A 90 -21.40 -7.55 -2.31
C ASN A 90 -22.05 -8.70 -1.54
N ARG A 91 -21.98 -8.75 -0.21
CA ARG A 91 -22.51 -9.88 0.60
C ARG A 91 -24.01 -10.09 0.42
N SER A 92 -24.76 -9.03 0.08
CA SER A 92 -26.20 -9.11 -0.20
C SER A 92 -26.52 -9.36 -1.68
N LYS A 93 -25.52 -9.47 -2.55
CA LYS A 93 -25.69 -9.65 -4.00
C LYS A 93 -25.38 -11.10 -4.36
N CYS A 94 -26.39 -11.86 -4.75
CA CYS A 94 -26.23 -13.28 -5.08
C CYS A 94 -25.41 -13.56 -6.36
N ASP A 95 -25.14 -12.53 -7.17
CA ASP A 95 -24.57 -12.67 -8.53
C ASP A 95 -23.23 -11.95 -8.72
N ALA A 96 -22.41 -11.79 -7.66
CA ALA A 96 -21.07 -11.22 -7.82
C ALA A 96 -20.24 -12.13 -8.77
N PRO A 97 -19.85 -11.65 -9.97
CA PRO A 97 -19.33 -12.51 -11.05
C PRO A 97 -17.99 -13.18 -10.72
N ASP A 98 -17.29 -12.71 -9.70
CA ASP A 98 -15.96 -13.15 -9.24
C ASP A 98 -15.97 -13.79 -7.84
N GLY A 99 -17.16 -13.92 -7.22
CA GLY A 99 -17.33 -14.41 -5.86
C GLY A 99 -16.76 -13.49 -4.77
N VAL A 100 -16.40 -12.24 -5.09
CA VAL A 100 -15.86 -11.29 -4.12
C VAL A 100 -16.98 -10.74 -3.24
N LEU A 101 -16.84 -10.93 -1.93
CA LEU A 101 -17.81 -10.52 -0.92
C LEU A 101 -17.65 -9.05 -0.52
N LEU A 102 -16.41 -8.61 -0.35
CA LEU A 102 -16.07 -7.23 -0.02
C LEU A 102 -14.81 -6.85 -0.81
N ARG A 103 -14.84 -5.69 -1.44
CA ARG A 103 -13.68 -5.09 -2.12
C ARG A 103 -13.50 -3.67 -1.62
N ALA A 104 -12.26 -3.30 -1.39
CA ALA A 104 -11.86 -1.95 -1.09
C ALA A 104 -10.69 -1.54 -1.98
N GLU A 105 -10.70 -0.30 -2.44
CA GLU A 105 -9.69 0.21 -3.36
C GLU A 105 -9.27 1.64 -2.99
N LEU A 106 -7.96 1.89 -2.96
CA LEU A 106 -7.40 3.23 -3.06
C LEU A 106 -7.06 3.53 -4.51
N PHE A 107 -7.65 4.58 -5.05
CA PHE A 107 -7.55 4.94 -6.45
C PHE A 107 -7.05 6.37 -6.64
N SER A 108 -6.20 6.59 -7.64
CA SER A 108 -5.82 7.91 -8.15
C SER A 108 -5.35 7.78 -9.59
N ILE A 109 -5.47 8.86 -10.37
CA ILE A 109 -4.96 8.92 -11.73
C ILE A 109 -4.09 10.18 -11.90
N SER A 110 -2.94 10.02 -12.53
CA SER A 110 -2.03 11.12 -12.88
C SER A 110 -2.37 11.66 -14.28
N PRO A 111 -1.99 12.91 -14.60
CA PRO A 111 -2.24 13.50 -15.92
C PRO A 111 -1.59 12.74 -17.09
N ASP A 112 -0.53 11.97 -16.83
CA ASP A 112 0.18 11.16 -17.85
C ASP A 112 -0.37 9.72 -17.93
N GLY A 113 -1.51 9.46 -17.28
CA GLY A 113 -2.20 8.17 -17.32
C GLY A 113 -1.68 7.13 -16.33
N GLU A 114 -0.75 7.49 -15.44
CA GLU A 114 -0.34 6.58 -14.36
C GLU A 114 -1.47 6.46 -13.33
N GLN A 115 -1.81 5.25 -12.93
CA GLN A 115 -2.89 5.01 -11.99
C GLN A 115 -2.39 4.30 -10.73
N LEU A 116 -2.92 4.73 -9.59
CA LEU A 116 -2.96 3.92 -8.38
C LEU A 116 -4.27 3.14 -8.41
N ALA A 117 -4.17 1.82 -8.27
CA ALA A 117 -5.29 0.91 -8.07
C ALA A 117 -4.89 -0.11 -7.00
N TRP A 118 -4.85 0.33 -5.74
CA TRP A 118 -4.43 -0.53 -4.62
C TRP A 118 -5.64 -1.19 -3.98
N GLU A 119 -5.78 -2.51 -4.18
CA GLU A 119 -6.97 -3.26 -3.80
C GLU A 119 -6.73 -4.18 -2.58
N ARG A 120 -7.78 -4.32 -1.76
CA ARG A 120 -7.98 -5.41 -0.82
C ARG A 120 -9.35 -6.00 -1.07
N CYS A 121 -9.44 -7.30 -1.32
CA CYS A 121 -10.70 -7.98 -1.48
C CYS A 121 -10.70 -9.33 -0.77
N CYS A 122 -11.89 -9.84 -0.45
CA CYS A 122 -12.04 -11.15 0.16
C CYS A 122 -13.21 -11.94 -0.43
N ARG A 123 -13.10 -13.27 -0.35
CA ARG A 123 -14.12 -14.23 -0.81
C ARG A 123 -14.71 -15.05 0.33
N SER A 124 -14.15 -14.96 1.53
CA SER A 124 -14.68 -15.56 2.75
C SER A 124 -15.19 -14.50 3.73
N GLU A 125 -16.32 -14.77 4.38
CA GLU A 125 -16.84 -13.90 5.44
C GLU A 125 -15.86 -13.76 6.61
N MET A 126 -15.01 -14.78 6.83
CA MET A 126 -13.99 -14.77 7.89
C MET A 126 -12.90 -13.72 7.65
N GLU A 127 -12.67 -13.32 6.40
CA GLU A 127 -11.65 -12.34 5.99
C GLU A 127 -12.20 -10.91 5.95
N VAL A 128 -13.52 -10.73 6.03
CA VAL A 128 -14.18 -9.41 6.02
C VAL A 128 -13.61 -8.44 7.07
N PRO A 129 -13.37 -8.86 8.34
CA PRO A 129 -12.79 -7.97 9.33
C PRO A 129 -11.40 -7.43 8.96
N GLU A 130 -10.61 -8.18 8.22
CA GLU A 130 -9.28 -7.76 7.78
C GLU A 130 -9.36 -6.63 6.75
N VAL A 131 -10.20 -6.81 5.73
CA VAL A 131 -10.46 -5.78 4.71
C VAL A 131 -11.06 -4.52 5.35
N GLN A 132 -12.00 -4.67 6.27
CA GLN A 132 -12.56 -3.54 7.04
C GLN A 132 -11.49 -2.83 7.87
N GLY A 133 -10.57 -3.57 8.47
CA GLY A 133 -9.44 -3.02 9.20
C GLY A 133 -8.51 -2.20 8.30
N ALA A 134 -8.23 -2.67 7.08
CA ALA A 134 -7.46 -1.92 6.08
C ALA A 134 -8.17 -0.63 5.69
N VAL A 135 -9.45 -0.70 5.33
CA VAL A 135 -10.28 0.48 5.01
C VAL A 135 -10.29 1.49 6.15
N ALA A 136 -10.46 1.03 7.39
CA ALA A 136 -10.46 1.92 8.55
C ALA A 136 -9.13 2.66 8.69
N ARG A 137 -7.98 2.00 8.46
CA ARG A 137 -6.66 2.66 8.44
C ARG A 137 -6.54 3.66 7.31
N TRP A 138 -6.98 3.30 6.10
CA TRP A 138 -6.93 4.19 4.94
C TRP A 138 -7.78 5.45 5.16
N LEU A 139 -9.02 5.29 5.62
CA LEU A 139 -9.92 6.42 5.93
C LEU A 139 -9.39 7.27 7.07
N SER A 140 -8.86 6.65 8.13
CA SER A 140 -8.23 7.40 9.22
C SER A 140 -7.05 8.22 8.72
N TRP A 141 -6.23 7.66 7.84
CA TRP A 141 -5.11 8.37 7.25
C TRP A 141 -5.59 9.48 6.30
N LEU A 142 -6.54 9.21 5.40
CA LEU A 142 -7.10 10.19 4.45
C LEU A 142 -7.73 11.40 5.15
N ASN A 143 -8.28 11.23 6.36
CA ASN A 143 -8.96 12.29 7.11
C ASN A 143 -8.12 12.92 8.24
N ALA A 144 -6.88 12.47 8.45
CA ALA A 144 -5.94 13.07 9.39
C ALA A 144 -5.36 14.40 8.91
#